data_AF-Q7BV66-F1
#
_entry.id   AF-Q7BV66-F1
#
_cell.length_a   1.000
_cell.length_b   1.000
_cell.length_c   1.000
_cell.angle_alpha   90.00
_cell.angle_beta   90.00
_cell.angle_gamma   90.00
#
_symmetry.space_group_name_H-M   'P 1'
#
loop_
_entity.id
_entity.type
_entity.pdbx_description
1 polymer ?
#
loop_
_entity_poly.entity_id
_entity_poly.type
_entity_poly.pdbx_seq_one_letter_code
_entity_poly.pdbx_strand_id
1 'polypeptide(L)'
;MMTDLNKKGIKVASVGQNYLISIPASALFADQSPRLNWASYSLLNEIAAFLKQFRKIAITVTSYSSKYVSVKRERALTLARSRVVSEYLWSQGVDSRIIFTQGLGSDKPITSYTLGGDRSPNARVEITFRRAVA
;
A
#
# COMPACT_ATOMS: atom_id res chain seq x y z
N MET A 1 -15.45 6.59 7.84
CA MET A 1 -14.31 6.45 6.91
C MET A 1 -13.21 5.52 7.41
N MET A 2 -12.46 5.81 8.48
CA MET A 2 -11.44 4.86 9.01
C MET A 2 -12.08 3.52 9.44
N THR A 3 -13.26 3.59 10.06
CA THR A 3 -14.06 2.42 10.44
C THR A 3 -14.51 1.59 9.23
N ASP A 4 -14.73 2.23 8.07
CA ASP A 4 -15.19 1.56 6.84
C ASP A 4 -14.04 0.86 6.12
N LEU A 5 -12.84 1.46 6.13
CA LEU A 5 -11.62 0.81 5.65
C LEU A 5 -11.27 -0.42 6.51
N ASN A 6 -11.40 -0.30 7.84
CA ASN A 6 -11.19 -1.42 8.76
C ASN A 6 -12.16 -2.59 8.51
N LYS A 7 -13.43 -2.30 8.17
CA LYS A 7 -14.42 -3.34 7.80
C LYS A 7 -14.04 -4.10 6.52
N LYS A 8 -13.23 -3.52 5.63
CA LYS A 8 -12.74 -4.15 4.40
C LYS A 8 -11.39 -4.87 4.58
N GLY A 9 -10.93 -5.03 5.82
CA GLY A 9 -9.66 -5.70 6.13
C GLY A 9 -8.43 -4.82 5.93
N ILE A 10 -8.59 -3.51 5.70
CA ILE A 10 -7.48 -2.56 5.68
C ILE A 10 -7.20 -2.12 7.10
N LYS A 11 -5.94 -2.06 7.50
CA LYS A 11 -5.58 -1.54 8.82
C LYS A 11 -5.15 -0.09 8.69
N VAL A 12 -5.89 0.83 9.32
CA VAL A 12 -5.46 2.23 9.44
C VAL A 12 -4.97 2.47 10.87
N ALA A 13 -3.72 2.89 11.02
CA ALA A 13 -3.11 3.27 12.29
C ALA A 13 -2.62 4.72 12.22
N SER A 14 -2.66 5.43 13.35
CA SER A 14 -2.13 6.78 13.47
C SER A 14 -1.37 6.94 14.78
N VAL A 15 -0.18 7.53 14.71
CA VAL A 15 0.63 7.88 15.87
C VAL A 15 1.00 9.37 15.74
N GLY A 16 0.33 10.20 16.54
CA GLY A 16 0.44 11.66 16.44
C GLY A 16 -0.01 12.16 15.06
N GLN A 17 0.93 12.72 14.29
CA GLN A 17 0.70 13.25 12.94
C GLN A 17 0.98 12.23 11.83
N ASN A 18 1.52 11.06 12.16
CA ASN A 18 1.88 10.04 11.19
C ASN A 18 0.74 9.04 11.04
N TYR A 19 0.37 8.78 9.79
CA TYR A 19 -0.65 7.81 9.42
C TYR A 19 0.00 6.66 8.64
N LEU A 20 -0.50 5.45 8.90
CA LEU A 20 -0.16 4.22 8.19
C LEU A 20 -1.46 3.56 7.75
N ILE A 21 -1.59 3.32 6.45
CA ILE A 21 -2.65 2.52 5.86
C ILE A 21 -1.99 1.24 5.34
N SER A 22 -2.33 0.08 5.91
CA SER A 22 -1.80 -1.21 5.51
C SER A 22 -2.88 -2.04 4.82
N ILE A 23 -2.63 -2.39 3.56
CA ILE A 23 -3.58 -3.04 2.66
C ILE A 23 -2.99 -4.38 2.23
N PRO A 24 -3.70 -5.50 2.40
CA PRO A 24 -3.25 -6.80 1.89
C PRO A 24 -3.03 -6.77 0.36
N ALA A 25 -1.95 -7.39 -0.11
CA ALA A 25 -1.63 -7.43 -1.54
C ALA A 25 -2.73 -8.13 -2.35
N SER A 26 -3.33 -9.20 -1.80
CA SER A 26 -4.45 -9.92 -2.40
C SER A 26 -5.72 -9.07 -2.62
N ALA A 27 -5.90 -8.00 -1.86
CA ALA A 27 -7.02 -7.07 -2.03
C ALA A 27 -6.79 -6.09 -3.20
N LEU A 28 -5.53 -5.87 -3.58
CA LEU A 28 -5.15 -4.93 -4.62
C LEU A 28 -4.85 -5.63 -5.95
N PHE A 29 -4.11 -6.73 -5.92
CA PHE A 29 -3.48 -7.28 -7.11
C PHE A 29 -3.91 -8.70 -7.45
N ALA A 30 -3.75 -9.05 -8.73
CA ALA A 30 -3.75 -10.44 -9.15
C ALA A 30 -2.51 -11.16 -8.59
N ASP A 31 -2.60 -12.47 -8.41
CA ASP A 31 -1.54 -13.27 -7.77
C ASP A 31 -0.20 -13.12 -8.52
N GLN A 32 0.85 -12.86 -7.75
CA GLN A 32 2.23 -12.57 -8.17
C GLN A 32 2.38 -11.51 -9.27
N SER A 33 1.38 -10.63 -9.41
CA SER A 33 1.34 -9.60 -10.45
C SER A 33 1.27 -8.19 -9.85
N PRO A 34 1.77 -7.17 -10.56
CA PRO A 34 1.45 -5.78 -10.23
C PRO A 34 0.10 -5.32 -10.81
N ARG A 35 -0.62 -6.19 -11.53
CA ARG A 35 -1.93 -5.86 -12.12
C ARG A 35 -2.98 -5.71 -11.03
N LEU A 36 -3.66 -4.56 -11.01
CA LEU A 36 -4.78 -4.29 -10.13
C LEU A 36 -6.01 -5.13 -10.48
N ASN A 37 -6.73 -5.59 -9.46
CA ASN A 37 -8.02 -6.26 -9.62
C ASN A 37 -9.14 -5.24 -9.75
N TRP A 38 -10.26 -5.60 -10.38
CA TRP A 38 -11.40 -4.67 -10.54
C TRP A 38 -11.89 -4.11 -9.19
N ALA A 39 -12.03 -4.97 -8.19
CA ALA A 39 -12.49 -4.56 -6.85
C ALA A 39 -11.53 -3.57 -6.16
N SER A 40 -10.25 -3.57 -6.53
CA SER A 40 -9.23 -2.70 -5.92
C SER A 40 -9.42 -1.22 -6.29
N TYR A 41 -10.02 -0.92 -7.43
CA TYR A 41 -10.23 0.46 -7.88
C TYR A 41 -11.15 1.24 -6.95
N SER A 42 -12.26 0.62 -6.53
CA SER A 42 -13.17 1.21 -5.54
C SER A 42 -12.46 1.48 -4.21
N LEU A 43 -11.62 0.54 -3.77
CA LEU A 43 -10.82 0.68 -2.56
C LEU A 43 -9.81 1.82 -2.64
N LEU A 44 -9.07 1.89 -3.74
CA LEU A 44 -8.07 2.94 -3.97
C LEU A 44 -8.72 4.32 -4.12
N ASN A 45 -9.95 4.40 -4.63
CA ASN A 45 -10.72 5.66 -4.66
C ASN A 45 -11.05 6.15 -3.25
N GLU A 46 -11.47 5.26 -2.35
CA GLU A 46 -11.72 5.60 -0.95
C GLU A 46 -10.44 6.07 -0.25
N ILE A 47 -9.30 5.42 -0.53
CA ILE A 47 -7.99 5.84 -0.02
C ILE A 47 -7.59 7.20 -0.58
N ALA A 48 -7.77 7.44 -1.89
CA ALA A 48 -7.48 8.72 -2.51
C ALA A 48 -8.34 9.85 -1.89
N ALA A 49 -9.62 9.59 -1.68
CA ALA A 49 -10.53 10.53 -1.00
C ALA A 49 -10.08 10.79 0.44
N PHE A 50 -9.69 9.76 1.19
CA PHE A 50 -9.15 9.90 2.55
C PHE A 50 -7.86 10.72 2.57
N LEU A 51 -6.92 10.44 1.66
CA LEU A 51 -5.67 11.20 1.55
C LEU A 51 -5.95 12.69 1.29
N LYS A 52 -6.93 13.03 0.44
CA LYS A 52 -7.29 14.42 0.11
C LYS A 52 -7.85 15.22 1.30
N GLN A 53 -8.32 14.58 2.37
CA GLN A 53 -8.83 15.27 3.56
C GLN A 53 -7.72 15.97 4.36
N PHE A 54 -6.47 15.59 4.15
CA PHE A 54 -5.34 16.13 4.89
C PHE A 54 -4.43 16.94 3.98
N ARG A 55 -4.01 18.10 4.50
CA ARG A 55 -2.80 18.78 4.03
C ARG A 55 -1.60 17.93 4.48
N LYS A 56 -0.74 17.59 3.53
CA LYS A 56 0.37 16.63 3.71
C LYS A 56 1.55 17.08 2.86
N ILE A 57 2.75 16.77 3.33
CA ILE A 57 4.01 17.17 2.69
C ILE A 57 4.69 16.01 1.95
N ALA A 58 4.38 14.77 2.33
CA ALA A 58 4.92 13.56 1.71
C ALA A 58 3.96 12.39 1.94
N ILE A 59 3.91 11.50 0.94
CA ILE A 59 3.23 10.21 0.95
C ILE A 59 4.24 9.18 0.47
N THR A 60 4.47 8.13 1.26
CA THR A 60 5.33 7.02 0.86
C THR A 60 4.49 5.77 0.68
N VAL A 61 4.53 5.20 -0.52
CA VAL A 61 3.89 3.94 -0.89
C VAL A 61 4.95 2.86 -0.92
N THR A 62 4.89 1.95 0.04
CA THR A 62 5.86 0.87 0.21
C THR A 62 5.15 -0.46 0.05
N SER A 63 5.66 -1.33 -0.83
CA SER A 63 5.12 -2.67 -1.02
C SER A 63 6.07 -3.72 -0.46
N TYR A 64 5.47 -4.76 0.09
CA TYR A 64 6.13 -5.93 0.64
C TYR A 64 5.54 -7.20 0.04
N SER A 65 6.35 -8.26 -0.03
CA SER A 65 5.93 -9.60 -0.45
C SER A 65 6.16 -10.60 0.68
N SER A 66 5.57 -11.78 0.55
CA SER A 66 6.05 -12.95 1.29
C SER A 66 7.45 -13.34 0.79
N LYS A 67 8.23 -14.00 1.65
CA LYS A 67 9.55 -14.53 1.30
C LYS A 67 9.37 -15.62 0.23
N TYR A 68 10.07 -15.45 -0.88
CA TYR A 68 10.11 -16.36 -2.01
C TYR A 68 11.56 -16.77 -2.30
N VAL A 69 11.79 -17.39 -3.46
CA VAL A 69 13.09 -17.95 -3.81
C VAL A 69 14.11 -16.87 -4.24
N SER A 70 13.65 -15.72 -4.74
CA SER A 70 14.54 -14.70 -5.34
C SER A 70 14.23 -13.30 -4.84
N VAL A 71 15.17 -12.76 -4.04
CA VAL A 71 15.13 -11.38 -3.53
C VAL A 71 15.05 -10.36 -4.66
N LYS A 72 15.74 -10.59 -5.79
CA LYS A 72 15.70 -9.69 -6.95
C LYS A 72 14.30 -9.64 -7.58
N ARG A 73 13.65 -10.80 -7.72
CA ARG A 73 12.27 -10.90 -8.22
C ARG A 73 11.29 -10.20 -7.28
N GLU A 74 11.44 -10.40 -5.98
CA GLU A 74 10.58 -9.78 -4.97
C GLU A 74 10.70 -8.26 -4.95
N ARG A 75 11.94 -7.74 -4.99
CA ARG A 75 12.17 -6.29 -5.07
C ARG A 75 11.60 -5.69 -6.35
N ALA A 76 11.75 -6.36 -7.49
CA ALA A 76 11.16 -5.91 -8.75
C ALA A 76 9.63 -5.90 -8.70
N LEU A 77 9.01 -6.97 -8.19
CA LEU A 77 7.55 -7.09 -8.07
C LEU A 77 6.98 -6.03 -7.13
N THR A 78 7.57 -5.88 -5.94
CA THR A 78 7.12 -4.90 -4.95
C THR A 78 7.31 -3.47 -5.43
N LEU A 79 8.41 -3.16 -6.12
CA LEU A 79 8.62 -1.85 -6.72
C LEU A 79 7.56 -1.55 -7.80
N ALA A 80 7.26 -2.52 -8.67
CA ALA A 80 6.22 -2.38 -9.69
C ALA A 80 4.83 -2.16 -9.06
N ARG A 81 4.50 -2.88 -7.99
CA ARG A 81 3.24 -2.69 -7.23
C ARG A 81 3.12 -1.30 -6.65
N SER A 82 4.17 -0.81 -5.99
CA SER A 82 4.16 0.55 -5.42
C SER A 82 3.98 1.63 -6.49
N ARG A 83 4.58 1.43 -7.68
CA ARG A 83 4.41 2.33 -8.83
C ARG A 83 2.97 2.34 -9.32
N VAL A 84 2.38 1.17 -9.58
CA VAL A 84 0.98 1.07 -10.06
C VAL A 84 0.01 1.72 -9.08
N VAL A 85 0.17 1.50 -7.77
CA VAL A 85 -0.67 2.15 -6.75
C VAL A 85 -0.48 3.67 -6.79
N SER A 86 0.75 4.16 -6.92
CA SER A 86 1.06 5.59 -6.95
C SER A 86 0.53 6.28 -8.21
N GLU A 87 0.68 5.65 -9.37
CA GLU A 87 0.10 6.09 -10.64
C GLU A 87 -1.42 6.17 -10.55
N TYR A 88 -2.04 5.18 -9.92
CA TYR A 88 -3.49 5.20 -9.70
C TYR A 88 -3.91 6.35 -8.77
N LEU A 89 -3.26 6.51 -7.61
CA LEU A 89 -3.56 7.62 -6.70
C LEU A 89 -3.38 8.99 -7.38
N TRP A 90 -2.35 9.12 -8.24
CA TRP A 90 -2.15 10.32 -9.05
C TRP A 90 -3.30 10.54 -10.04
N SER A 91 -3.73 9.51 -10.77
CA SER A 91 -4.90 9.60 -11.66
C SER A 91 -6.18 10.03 -10.93
N GLN A 92 -6.28 9.71 -9.64
CA GLN A 92 -7.39 10.13 -8.77
C GLN A 92 -7.18 11.54 -8.21
N GLY A 93 -6.17 12.29 -8.64
CA GLY A 93 -5.92 13.69 -8.26
C GLY A 93 -5.16 13.86 -6.95
N VAL A 94 -4.39 12.86 -6.50
CA VAL A 94 -3.37 13.07 -5.46
C VAL A 94 -2.12 13.66 -6.13
N ASP A 95 -1.54 14.70 -5.54
CA ASP A 95 -0.36 15.37 -6.10
C ASP A 95 0.84 14.40 -6.18
N SER A 96 1.29 14.10 -7.39
CA SER A 96 2.38 13.14 -7.65
C SER A 96 3.72 13.63 -7.11
N ARG A 97 3.93 14.95 -6.97
CA ARG A 97 5.20 15.53 -6.51
C ARG A 97 5.53 15.17 -5.07
N ILE A 98 4.51 14.76 -4.31
CA ILE A 98 4.65 14.36 -2.90
C ILE A 98 4.50 12.84 -2.72
N ILE A 99 4.38 12.05 -3.80
CA ILE A 99 4.27 10.59 -3.72
C ILE A 99 5.64 9.95 -4.01
N PHE A 100 6.11 9.15 -3.07
CA PHE A 100 7.35 8.38 -3.17
C PHE A 100 7.03 6.88 -3.17
N THR A 101 7.76 6.12 -3.98
CA THR A 101 7.55 4.67 -4.10
C THR A 101 8.75 3.87 -3.65
N GLN A 102 8.49 2.78 -2.94
CA GLN A 102 9.52 1.85 -2.48
C GLN A 102 9.05 0.40 -2.63
N GLY A 103 9.94 -0.47 -3.10
CA GLY A 103 9.73 -1.91 -3.14
C GLY A 103 10.74 -2.60 -2.24
N LEU A 104 10.29 -3.17 -1.13
CA LEU A 104 11.18 -3.75 -0.12
C LEU A 104 11.25 -5.28 -0.17
N GLY A 105 10.61 -5.92 -1.16
CA GLY A 105 10.55 -7.39 -1.24
C GLY A 105 9.99 -7.99 0.05
N SER A 106 10.60 -9.05 0.56
CA SER A 106 10.21 -9.67 1.84
C SER A 106 10.81 -9.03 3.09
N ASP A 107 11.40 -7.83 3.01
CA ASP A 107 11.96 -7.17 4.17
C ASP A 107 10.84 -6.78 5.16
N LYS A 108 11.16 -6.69 6.46
CA LYS A 108 10.21 -6.36 7.54
C LYS A 108 8.93 -7.23 7.54
N PRO A 109 9.07 -8.56 7.69
CA PRO A 109 7.92 -9.45 7.82
C PRO A 109 7.12 -9.12 9.09
N ILE A 110 5.79 -9.16 8.98
CA ILE A 110 4.89 -9.06 10.15
C ILE A 110 4.89 -10.39 10.92
N THR A 111 4.94 -11.51 10.20
CA THR A 111 5.00 -12.86 10.76
C THR A 111 6.19 -13.63 10.20
N SER A 112 6.84 -14.44 11.02
CA SER A 112 8.02 -15.25 10.68
C SER A 112 7.71 -16.39 9.70
N TYR A 113 6.47 -16.87 9.66
CA TYR A 113 6.04 -17.99 8.84
C TYR A 113 4.90 -17.60 7.90
N THR A 114 5.02 -17.99 6.63
CA THR A 114 3.93 -17.81 5.66
C THR A 114 3.92 -18.96 4.65
N LEU A 115 3.01 -19.92 4.83
CA LEU A 115 2.51 -20.70 3.70
C LEU A 115 1.55 -19.80 2.91
N GLY A 116 1.89 -19.51 1.66
CA GLY A 116 0.98 -18.86 0.72
C GLY A 116 1.40 -17.45 0.35
N GLY A 117 1.62 -17.22 -0.96
CA GLY A 117 2.16 -16.00 -1.59
C GLY A 117 1.44 -14.71 -1.21
N ASP A 118 0.64 -14.12 -2.11
CA ASP A 118 0.06 -12.79 -1.86
C ASP A 118 -1.09 -12.76 -0.85
N ARG A 119 -1.53 -13.93 -0.40
CA ARG A 119 -2.50 -14.08 0.70
C ARG A 119 -1.86 -14.01 2.08
N SER A 120 -0.53 -14.05 2.13
CA SER A 120 0.22 -13.85 3.36
C SER A 120 -0.04 -12.47 3.97
N PRO A 121 -0.11 -12.35 5.31
CA PRO A 121 -0.08 -11.05 5.99
C PRO A 121 1.18 -10.22 5.68
N ASN A 122 2.28 -10.85 5.28
CA ASN A 122 3.51 -10.16 4.91
C ASN A 122 3.38 -9.45 3.57
N ALA A 123 2.57 -9.98 2.64
CA ALA A 123 2.33 -9.40 1.33
C ALA A 123 1.30 -8.27 1.46
N ARG A 124 1.79 -7.02 1.45
CA ARG A 124 0.97 -5.84 1.73
C ARG A 124 1.54 -4.59 1.07
N VAL A 125 0.69 -3.59 0.91
CA VAL A 125 1.07 -2.23 0.56
C VAL A 125 0.80 -1.34 1.76
N GLU A 126 1.82 -0.60 2.17
CA GLU A 126 1.76 0.41 3.22
C GLU A 126 1.78 1.79 2.56
N ILE A 127 0.77 2.60 2.84
CA ILE A 127 0.73 4.01 2.47
C ILE A 127 0.92 4.80 3.75
N THR A 128 2.02 5.53 3.84
CA THR A 128 2.33 6.37 4.99
C THR A 128 2.33 7.83 4.60
N PHE A 129 1.83 8.69 5.48
CA PHE A 129 1.91 10.12 5.28
C PHE A 129 1.92 10.83 6.63
N ARG A 130 2.51 12.03 6.63
CA ARG A 130 2.46 12.94 7.77
C ARG A 130 1.49 14.07 7.49
N ARG A 131 0.54 14.27 8.39
CA ARG A 131 -0.36 15.43 8.38
C ARG A 131 0.43 16.68 8.74
N ALA A 132 0.37 17.70 7.88
CA ALA A 132 0.84 19.03 8.24
C ALA A 132 -0.20 19.67 9.18
N VAL A 133 0.22 20.06 10.38
CA VAL A 133 -0.58 20.88 11.28
C VAL A 133 -0.24 22.33 10.94
N ALA A 134 -1.27 23.14 10.70
CA ALA A 134 -1.14 24.58 10.51
C ALA A 134 -0.93 25.25 11.88
#